data_AF-A0A951G0Z7-F1
#
_entry.id   AF-A0A951G0Z7-F1
#
_cell.length_a   1.000
_cell.length_b   1.000
_cell.length_c   1.000
_cell.angle_alpha   90.00
_cell.angle_beta   90.00
_cell.angle_gamma   90.00
#
_symmetry.space_group_name_H-M   'P 1'
#
loop_
_entity.id
_entity.type
_entity.pdbx_description
1 polymer ?
#
loop_
_entity_poly.entity_id
_entity_poly.type
_entity_poly.pdbx_seq_one_letter_code
_entity_poly.pdbx_strand_id
1 'polypeptide(L)' 'MAAYATQITGSVSSPAAAQPAVILTRDEVMTAREVADLLRMPTSTVYELARKGVLPARQLGRTWRFLRPRLEELLAG' A
#
# COMPACT_ATOMS: atom_id res chain seq x y z
N MET A 1 -9.65 -39.09 -41.86
CA MET A 1 -10.13 -39.97 -40.78
C MET A 1 -9.02 -40.09 -39.74
N ALA A 2 -8.99 -39.16 -38.79
CA ALA A 2 -8.19 -39.22 -37.58
C ALA A 2 -9.01 -38.49 -36.51
N ALA A 3 -9.47 -39.26 -35.53
CA ALA A 3 -9.95 -38.78 -34.24
C ALA A 3 -8.73 -38.13 -33.51
N TYR A 4 -8.81 -37.43 -32.38
CA TYR A 4 -9.55 -37.69 -31.15
C TYR A 4 -9.61 -36.39 -30.32
N ALA A 5 -10.77 -36.17 -29.70
CA ALA A 5 -11.02 -35.69 -28.34
C ALA A 5 -10.21 -34.51 -27.77
N THR A 6 -10.91 -33.38 -27.70
CA THR A 6 -10.95 -32.37 -26.64
C THR A 6 -10.26 -32.77 -25.33
N GLN A 7 -9.09 -32.18 -25.06
CA GLN A 7 -8.54 -32.12 -23.70
C GLN A 7 -9.14 -30.93 -22.96
N ILE A 8 -10.33 -31.15 -22.41
CA ILE A 8 -10.80 -30.45 -21.22
C ILE A 8 -10.17 -31.15 -20.01
N THR A 9 -9.08 -30.59 -19.47
CA THR A 9 -8.70 -30.86 -18.09
C THR A 9 -8.62 -29.52 -17.38
N GLY A 10 -9.61 -29.29 -16.51
CA GLY A 10 -9.48 -28.32 -15.46
C GLY A 10 -8.44 -28.79 -14.45
N SER A 11 -7.63 -27.86 -13.97
CA SER A 11 -6.90 -28.01 -12.72
C SER A 11 -6.98 -26.68 -11.99
N VAL A 12 -8.04 -26.62 -11.18
CA VAL A 12 -8.13 -26.08 -9.82
C VAL A 12 -7.23 -24.93 -9.35
N SER A 13 -7.84 -24.16 -8.46
CA SER A 13 -7.21 -23.53 -7.30
C SER A 13 -6.71 -22.11 -7.48
N SER A 14 -7.64 -21.19 -7.28
CA SER A 14 -7.72 -20.39 -6.04
C SER A 14 -7.83 -18.90 -6.35
N PRO A 15 -8.87 -18.20 -5.84
CA PRO A 15 -8.89 -16.74 -5.77
C PRO A 15 -8.00 -16.31 -4.60
N ALA A 16 -6.74 -16.74 -4.57
CA ALA A 16 -5.82 -16.40 -3.51
C ALA A 16 -5.22 -15.04 -3.85
N ALA A 17 -5.98 -14.00 -3.52
CA ALA A 17 -5.53 -12.62 -3.47
C ALA A 17 -4.73 -12.22 -4.73
N ALA A 18 -5.43 -11.64 -5.71
CA ALA A 18 -4.84 -10.50 -6.40
C ALA A 18 -4.56 -9.44 -5.31
N GLN A 19 -3.51 -9.65 -4.53
CA GLN A 19 -2.81 -8.59 -3.85
C GLN A 19 -2.60 -7.59 -4.97
N PRO A 20 -3.17 -6.37 -4.86
CA PRO A 20 -2.78 -5.35 -5.81
C PRO A 20 -1.26 -5.37 -5.74
N ALA A 21 -0.61 -5.61 -6.87
CA ALA A 21 0.80 -5.29 -6.96
C ALA A 21 0.85 -3.84 -6.52
N VAL A 22 1.24 -3.58 -5.26
CA VAL A 22 1.49 -2.25 -4.75
C VAL A 22 2.73 -1.83 -5.49
N ILE A 23 2.52 -1.40 -6.73
CA ILE A 23 3.48 -0.64 -7.48
C ILE A 23 3.64 0.58 -6.59
N LEU A 24 4.76 0.69 -5.87
CA LEU A 24 5.14 1.91 -5.15
C LEU A 24 5.40 3.00 -6.21
N THR A 25 4.30 3.45 -6.79
CA THR A 25 4.26 4.49 -7.80
C THR A 25 4.48 5.77 -7.02
N ARG A 26 5.26 6.69 -7.59
CA ARG A 26 5.62 7.98 -6.96
C ARG A 26 4.39 8.77 -6.46
N ASP A 27 3.21 8.45 -6.99
CA ASP A 27 1.89 8.98 -6.66
C ASP A 27 1.41 8.64 -5.23
N GLU A 28 1.88 7.54 -4.65
CA GLU A 28 1.47 7.11 -3.31
C GLU A 28 2.27 7.79 -2.18
N VAL A 29 3.20 8.67 -2.56
CA VAL A 29 4.07 9.38 -1.63
C VAL A 29 3.41 10.67 -1.17
N MET A 30 2.97 10.68 0.08
CA MET A 30 2.33 11.82 0.74
C MET A 30 3.33 12.60 1.60
N THR A 31 3.05 13.88 1.81
CA THR A 31 3.70 14.77 2.77
C THR A 31 3.05 14.68 4.14
N ALA A 32 3.73 15.18 5.18
CA ALA A 32 3.16 15.25 6.53
C ALA A 32 1.83 16.04 6.57
N ARG A 33 1.65 17.02 5.68
CA ARG A 33 0.42 17.80 5.58
C ARG A 33 -0.73 16.97 5.01
N GLU A 34 -0.51 16.27 3.91
CA GLU A 34 -1.55 15.44 3.31
C GLU A 34 -1.95 14.28 4.24
N VAL A 35 -1.00 13.73 5.00
CA VAL A 35 -1.29 12.72 6.03
C VAL A 35 -2.09 13.32 7.20
N ALA A 36 -1.78 14.56 7.60
CA ALA A 36 -2.54 15.29 8.61
C ALA A 36 -3.99 15.50 8.17
N ASP A 37 -4.19 15.90 6.92
CA ASP A 37 -5.53 16.07 6.33
C ASP A 37 -6.29 14.73 6.23
N LEU A 38 -5.59 13.65 5.85
CA LEU A 38 -6.17 12.30 5.74
C LEU A 38 -6.58 11.72 7.10
N LEU A 39 -5.74 11.84 8.11
CA LEU A 39 -6.00 11.35 9.47
C LEU A 39 -6.86 12.32 10.30
N ARG A 40 -7.14 13.52 9.78
CA ARG A 40 -7.74 14.66 10.52
C ARG A 40 -7.01 14.96 11.84
N MET A 41 -5.68 14.94 11.79
CA MET A 41 -4.81 15.21 12.93
C MET A 41 -3.94 16.44 12.66
N PRO A 42 -3.45 17.14 13.69
CA PRO A 42 -2.53 18.26 13.47
C PRO A 42 -1.18 17.78 12.92
N THR A 43 -0.57 18.58 12.03
CA THR A 43 0.70 18.26 11.36
C THR A 43 1.84 18.02 12.37
N SER A 44 1.82 18.74 13.50
CA SER A 44 2.76 18.55 14.61
C SER A 44 2.70 17.13 15.18
N THR A 45 1.51 16.57 15.39
CA THR A 45 1.33 15.18 15.83
C THR A 45 1.83 14.20 14.78
N VAL A 46 1.56 14.45 13.48
CA VAL A 46 2.09 13.61 12.39
C VAL A 46 3.63 13.59 12.40
N TYR A 47 4.29 14.74 12.60
CA TYR A 47 5.75 14.79 12.74
C TYR A 47 6.25 14.03 13.97
N GLU A 48 5.57 14.15 15.11
CA GLU A 48 5.93 13.37 16.30
C GLU A 48 5.80 11.87 16.06
N LEU A 49 4.69 11.43 15.46
CA LEU A 49 4.45 10.02 15.18
C LEU A 49 5.43 9.47 14.13
N ALA A 50 5.81 10.28 13.15
CA ALA A 50 6.87 9.95 12.20
C ALA A 50 8.23 9.78 12.89
N ARG A 51 8.58 10.69 13.82
CA ARG A 51 9.82 10.59 14.62
C ARG A 51 9.81 9.39 15.57
N LYS A 52 8.66 9.07 16.14
CA LYS A 52 8.46 7.90 17.01
C LYS A 52 8.44 6.57 16.23
N GLY A 53 8.35 6.62 14.89
CA GLY A 53 8.25 5.43 14.05
C GLY A 53 6.88 4.74 14.10
N VAL A 54 5.86 5.42 14.65
CA VAL A 54 4.48 4.91 14.71
C VAL A 54 3.84 5.02 13.32
N LEU A 55 4.06 6.15 12.64
CA LEU A 55 3.64 6.29 11.26
C LEU A 55 4.77 5.82 10.32
N PRO A 56 4.46 5.02 9.29
CA PRO A 56 5.40 4.57 8.28
C PRO A 56 5.86 5.75 7.42
N ALA A 57 6.86 6.45 7.92
CA ALA A 57 7.43 7.63 7.32
C ALA A 57 8.92 7.43 7.09
N ARG A 58 9.41 7.93 5.96
CA ARG A 58 10.82 7.88 5.59
C ARG A 58 11.35 9.28 5.38
N GLN A 59 12.43 9.62 6.05
CA GLN A 59 13.11 10.89 5.88
C GLN A 59 13.87 10.87 4.54
N LEU A 60 13.35 11.58 3.55
CA LEU A 60 14.04 11.84 2.29
C LEU A 60 14.64 13.24 2.35
N GLY A 61 15.93 13.29 2.72
CA GLY A 61 16.70 14.53 2.87
C GLY A 61 16.11 15.41 3.97
N ARG A 62 15.54 16.56 3.56
CA ARG A 62 14.94 17.56 4.47
C ARG A 62 13.43 17.38 4.68
N THR A 63 12.82 16.41 3.99
CA THR A 63 11.36 16.21 4.01
C THR A 63 11.01 14.82 4.49
N TRP A 64 9.89 14.72 5.21
CA TRP A 64 9.28 13.44 5.55
C TRP A 64 8.33 13.01 4.45
N ARG A 65 8.47 11.75 4.03
CA ARG A 65 7.63 11.13 3.01
C ARG A 65 6.91 9.95 3.61
N PHE A 66 5.62 9.88 3.34
CA PHE A 66 4.72 8.87 3.87
C PHE A 66 4.17 8.08 2.71
N LEU A 67 3.98 6.77 2.90
CA LEU A 67 3.39 5.92 1.88
C LEU A 67 1.93 5.71 2.23
N ARG A 68 1.04 6.15 1.35
CA ARG A 68 -0.41 5.94 1.48
C ARG A 68 -0.80 4.48 1.73
N PRO A 69 -0.36 3.48 0.92
CA PRO A 69 -0.75 2.09 1.15
C PRO A 69 -0.28 1.60 2.51
N ARG A 70 0.88 2.07 2.99
CA ARG A 70 1.42 1.67 4.29
C ARG A 70 0.65 2.28 5.46
N LEU A 71 0.13 3.50 5.29
CA LEU A 71 -0.77 4.13 6.25
C LEU A 71 -2.13 3.43 6.30
N GLU A 72 -2.67 3.08 5.13
CA GLU A 72 -3.93 2.34 5.03
C GLU A 72 -3.80 0.94 5.64
N GLU A 73 -2.69 0.22 5.39
CA GLU A 73 -2.37 -1.05 6.04
C GLU A 73 -2.28 -0.93 7.58
N LEU A 74 -1.68 0.15 8.09
CA LEU A 74 -1.59 0.40 9.54
C LEU A 74 -2.97 0.64 10.17
N LEU A 75 -3.87 1.34 9.47
CA LEU A 75 -5.22 1.62 9.94
C LEU A 75 -6.17 0.43 9.80
N ALA A 76 -5.95 -0.43 8.80
CA ALA A 76 -6.76 -1.62 8.54
C ALA A 76 -6.35 -2.82 9.43
N GLY A 77 -5.21 -2.75 10.10
CA GLY A 77 -4.69 -3.76 11.03
C GLY A 77 -5.27 -3.71 12.44
#